data_AF-A0A958KQF2-F1
#
_entry.id   AF-A0A958KQF2-F1
#
_cell.length_a   1.000
_cell.length_b   1.000
_cell.length_c   1.000
_cell.angle_alpha   90.00
_cell.angle_beta   90.00
_cell.angle_gamma   90.00
#
_symmetry.space_group_name_H-M   'P 1'
#
loop_
_entity.id
_entity.type
_entity.pdbx_description
1 polymer ?
#
loop_
_entity_poly.entity_id
_entity_poly.type
_entity_poly.pdbx_seq_one_letter_code
_entity_poly.pdbx_strand_id
1 'polypeptide(L)'
;MILLIFLFAFSATVQENHEDIIKKAQTLALQRDREKALQILRFSVEKENQNKAAAKKLVSSMNKIGEMLFTEKGQQLLETAESLVANDTKQAIDVYKEALKIEEGNVLIEARIARAHMLLDECDSAASQLESLLSNHPWHEAGLFLQAQASVCKKSIFIPNSMQIAAVGGGLESFYIIAASLYVNKEYAKLVKEMDIAIKKFPEFSEFYWFRSEASAGLSQDNSKDIEKYNELCNSKSSSLPPIKNLVYSCKNKESE
;
A
#
# COMPACT_ATOMS: atom_id res chain seq x y z
N MET A 1 -28.39 -47.22 -41.99
CA MET A 1 -28.27 -46.43 -40.74
C MET A 1 -26.80 -46.42 -40.35
N ILE A 2 -26.06 -45.36 -40.67
CA ILE A 2 -24.61 -45.25 -40.43
C ILE A 2 -24.42 -44.52 -39.11
N LEU A 3 -23.84 -45.22 -38.12
CA LEU A 3 -23.54 -44.68 -36.80
C LEU A 3 -22.16 -44.00 -36.86
N LEU A 4 -22.14 -42.67 -36.92
CA LEU A 4 -20.92 -41.85 -36.88
C LEU A 4 -20.45 -41.73 -35.42
N ILE A 5 -19.37 -42.42 -35.08
CA ILE A 5 -18.71 -42.32 -33.77
C ILE A 5 -17.76 -41.12 -33.82
N PHE A 6 -18.15 -40.00 -33.20
CA PHE A 6 -17.26 -38.87 -32.96
C PHE A 6 -16.31 -39.21 -31.80
N LEU A 7 -15.08 -39.63 -32.15
CA LEU A 7 -13.97 -39.70 -31.22
C LEU A 7 -13.50 -38.27 -30.88
N PHE A 8 -14.02 -37.72 -29.79
CA PHE A 8 -13.45 -36.51 -29.19
C PHE A 8 -12.11 -36.88 -28.56
N ALA A 9 -11.01 -36.53 -29.24
CA ALA A 9 -9.69 -36.54 -28.65
C ALA A 9 -9.63 -35.45 -27.57
N PHE A 10 -9.80 -35.83 -26.31
CA PHE A 10 -9.53 -34.94 -25.18
C PHE A 10 -8.02 -34.71 -25.10
N SER A 11 -7.55 -33.58 -25.62
CA SER A 11 -6.20 -33.11 -25.32
C SER A 11 -6.15 -32.77 -23.83
N ALA A 12 -5.36 -33.53 -23.07
CA ALA A 12 -5.07 -33.19 -21.68
C ALA A 12 -4.40 -31.81 -21.65
N THR A 13 -5.12 -30.79 -21.21
CA THR A 13 -4.55 -29.47 -20.97
C THR A 13 -3.59 -29.59 -19.80
N VAL A 14 -2.29 -29.48 -20.09
CA VAL A 14 -1.27 -29.38 -19.03
C VAL A 14 -1.64 -28.19 -18.16
N GLN A 15 -1.93 -28.45 -16.89
CA GLN A 15 -2.28 -27.40 -15.93
C GLN A 15 -1.05 -26.52 -15.70
N GLU A 16 -1.12 -25.27 -16.16
CA GLU A 16 -0.09 -24.25 -15.89
C GLU A 16 0.06 -24.09 -14.37
N ASN A 17 1.30 -24.11 -13.87
CA ASN A 17 1.57 -23.81 -12.46
C ASN A 17 1.84 -22.30 -12.26
N HIS A 18 1.93 -21.84 -11.01
CA HIS A 18 2.14 -20.42 -10.70
C HIS A 18 3.42 -19.82 -11.29
N GLU A 19 4.49 -20.60 -11.47
CA GLU A 19 5.73 -20.13 -12.08
C GLU A 19 5.56 -19.89 -13.60
N ASP A 20 4.78 -20.72 -14.28
CA ASP A 20 4.46 -20.54 -15.71
C ASP A 20 3.63 -19.27 -15.92
N ILE A 21 2.68 -19.02 -15.03
CA ILE A 21 1.83 -17.81 -15.03
C ILE A 21 2.69 -16.56 -14.80
N ILE A 22 3.63 -16.59 -13.85
CA ILE A 22 4.55 -15.47 -13.60
C ILE A 22 5.39 -15.16 -14.84
N LYS A 23 5.96 -16.18 -15.50
CA LYS A 23 6.75 -15.99 -16.74
C LYS A 23 5.90 -15.40 -17.87
N LYS A 24 4.66 -15.85 -17.99
CA LYS A 24 3.70 -15.31 -18.96
C LYS A 24 3.38 -13.84 -18.69
N ALA A 25 3.17 -13.47 -17.43
CA ALA A 25 2.94 -12.08 -17.03
C ALA A 25 4.16 -11.19 -17.28
N GLN A 26 5.36 -11.68 -16.99
CA GLN A 26 6.61 -10.98 -17.30
C GLN A 26 6.78 -10.77 -18.81
N THR A 27 6.43 -11.77 -19.62
CA THR A 27 6.47 -11.65 -21.09
C THR A 27 5.50 -10.57 -21.59
N LEU A 28 4.27 -10.52 -21.06
CA LEU A 28 3.30 -9.46 -21.36
C LEU A 28 3.81 -8.08 -20.92
N ALA A 29 4.42 -7.97 -19.74
CA ALA A 29 5.02 -6.73 -19.27
C ALA A 29 6.16 -6.25 -20.19
N LEU A 30 7.02 -7.16 -20.70
CA LEU A 30 8.06 -6.82 -21.69
C LEU A 30 7.47 -6.35 -23.02
N GLN A 31 6.26 -6.82 -23.37
CA GLN A 31 5.47 -6.33 -24.51
C GLN A 31 4.69 -5.04 -24.20
N ARG A 32 4.92 -4.44 -23.02
CA ARG A 32 4.23 -3.25 -22.50
C ARG A 32 2.73 -3.43 -22.29
N ASP A 33 2.27 -4.67 -22.12
CA ASP A 33 0.87 -5.01 -21.84
C ASP A 33 0.68 -5.22 -20.33
N ARG A 34 0.82 -4.13 -19.56
CA ARG A 34 0.71 -4.13 -18.08
C ARG A 34 -0.66 -4.65 -17.63
N GLU A 35 -1.73 -4.18 -18.25
CA GLU A 35 -3.10 -4.53 -17.87
C GLU A 35 -3.32 -6.05 -17.95
N LYS A 36 -2.99 -6.69 -19.08
CA LYS A 36 -3.16 -8.14 -19.20
C LYS A 36 -2.21 -8.90 -18.26
N ALA A 37 -0.97 -8.43 -18.09
CA ALA A 37 -0.03 -9.04 -17.15
C ALA A 37 -0.60 -9.06 -15.71
N LEU A 38 -1.14 -7.94 -15.25
CA LEU A 38 -1.73 -7.83 -13.91
C LEU A 38 -3.04 -8.60 -13.80
N GLN A 39 -3.87 -8.62 -14.84
CA GLN A 39 -5.11 -9.38 -14.87
C GLN A 39 -4.87 -10.89 -14.70
N ILE A 40 -3.89 -11.47 -15.41
CA ILE A 40 -3.61 -12.91 -15.29
C ILE A 40 -3.05 -13.27 -13.92
N LEU A 41 -2.23 -12.39 -13.32
CA LEU A 41 -1.72 -12.59 -11.97
C LEU A 41 -2.84 -12.51 -10.95
N ARG A 42 -3.73 -11.51 -11.05
CA ARG A 42 -4.88 -11.34 -10.15
C ARG A 42 -5.75 -12.59 -10.11
N PHE A 43 -6.18 -13.07 -11.28
CA PHE A 43 -6.99 -14.28 -11.39
C PHE A 43 -6.29 -15.52 -10.79
N SER A 44 -4.97 -15.58 -10.91
CA SER A 44 -4.19 -16.70 -10.39
C SER A 44 -4.01 -16.64 -8.88
N VAL A 45 -3.92 -15.44 -8.29
CA VAL A 45 -3.91 -15.26 -6.82
C VAL A 45 -5.22 -15.78 -6.22
N GLU A 46 -6.36 -15.48 -6.85
CA GLU A 46 -7.67 -15.94 -6.38
C GLU A 46 -7.79 -17.46 -6.41
N LYS A 47 -7.25 -18.11 -7.46
CA LYS A 47 -7.20 -19.57 -7.58
C LYS A 47 -6.28 -20.24 -6.57
N GLU A 48 -5.14 -19.62 -6.28
CA GLU A 48 -4.11 -20.15 -5.38
C GLU A 48 -4.32 -19.72 -3.92
N ASN A 49 -5.51 -19.23 -3.54
CA ASN A 49 -5.76 -18.67 -2.21
C ASN A 49 -5.51 -19.65 -1.05
N GLN A 50 -5.63 -20.96 -1.30
CA GLN A 50 -5.31 -22.01 -0.33
C GLN A 50 -3.80 -22.26 -0.21
N ASN A 51 -3.05 -22.02 -1.29
CA ASN A 51 -1.60 -22.15 -1.33
C ASN A 51 -0.93 -20.80 -1.05
N LYS A 52 -0.82 -20.45 0.24
CA LYS A 52 -0.26 -19.17 0.70
C LYS A 52 1.12 -18.85 0.11
N ALA A 53 1.96 -19.85 -0.13
CA ALA A 53 3.29 -19.65 -0.70
C ALA A 53 3.22 -19.25 -2.19
N ALA A 54 2.37 -19.91 -2.98
CA ALA A 54 2.14 -19.57 -4.39
C ALA A 54 1.48 -18.20 -4.53
N ALA A 55 0.42 -17.94 -3.76
CA ALA A 55 -0.27 -16.65 -3.74
C ALA A 55 0.70 -15.49 -3.42
N LYS A 56 1.60 -15.68 -2.44
CA LYS A 56 2.62 -14.67 -2.09
C LYS A 56 3.58 -14.37 -3.26
N LYS A 57 4.03 -15.40 -4.00
CA LYS A 57 4.89 -15.20 -5.18
C LYS A 57 4.16 -14.44 -6.28
N LEU A 58 2.90 -14.79 -6.54
CA LEU A 58 2.06 -14.12 -7.54
C LEU A 58 1.84 -12.65 -7.19
N VAL A 59 1.48 -12.33 -5.94
CA VAL A 59 1.33 -10.95 -5.44
C VAL A 59 2.65 -10.19 -5.56
N SER A 60 3.78 -10.79 -5.19
CA SER A 60 5.10 -10.15 -5.35
C SER A 60 5.42 -9.83 -6.81
N SER A 61 5.11 -10.74 -7.74
CA SER A 61 5.27 -10.48 -9.17
C SER A 61 4.32 -9.39 -9.67
N MET A 62 3.10 -9.33 -9.14
CA MET A 62 2.11 -8.32 -9.49
C MET A 62 2.57 -6.93 -9.05
N ASN A 63 3.08 -6.77 -7.83
CA ASN A 63 3.62 -5.49 -7.35
C ASN A 63 4.81 -5.04 -8.21
N LYS A 64 5.76 -5.94 -8.50
CA LYS A 64 6.91 -5.63 -9.37
C LYS A 64 6.51 -5.14 -10.77
N ILE A 65 5.54 -5.81 -11.40
CA ILE A 65 5.07 -5.43 -12.74
C ILE A 65 4.26 -4.13 -12.69
N GLY A 66 3.41 -3.96 -11.68
CA GLY A 66 2.59 -2.76 -11.51
C GLY A 66 3.42 -1.49 -11.32
N GLU A 67 4.54 -1.61 -10.62
CA GLU A 67 5.44 -0.49 -10.32
C GLU A 67 6.43 -0.19 -11.44
N MET A 68 6.66 -1.14 -12.36
CA MET A 68 7.63 -1.00 -13.45
C MET A 68 7.26 0.15 -14.38
N LEU A 69 8.21 1.04 -14.65
CA LEU A 69 8.13 2.07 -15.68
C LEU A 69 8.64 1.49 -17.01
N PHE A 70 7.91 1.67 -18.10
CA PHE A 70 8.26 1.12 -19.41
C PHE A 70 8.99 2.12 -20.33
N THR A 71 9.02 3.39 -19.94
CA THR A 71 9.58 4.48 -20.74
C THR A 71 10.54 5.35 -19.93
N GLU A 72 11.62 5.80 -20.57
CA GLU A 72 12.54 6.78 -19.97
C GLU A 72 11.83 8.09 -19.64
N LYS A 73 10.85 8.49 -20.48
CA LYS A 73 10.06 9.71 -20.25
C LYS A 73 9.21 9.60 -18.99
N GLY A 74 8.59 8.44 -18.73
CA GLY A 74 7.86 8.17 -17.50
C GLY A 74 8.75 8.26 -16.26
N GLN A 75 9.97 7.71 -16.33
CA GLN A 75 10.96 7.84 -15.27
C GLN A 75 11.36 9.30 -15.00
N GLN A 76 11.68 10.06 -16.05
CA GLN A 76 12.05 11.49 -15.91
C GLN A 76 10.93 12.31 -15.26
N LEU A 77 9.67 12.05 -15.64
CA LEU A 77 8.53 12.75 -15.04
C LEU A 77 8.33 12.36 -13.57
N LEU A 78 8.47 11.07 -13.24
CA LEU A 78 8.40 10.60 -11.85
C LEU A 78 9.47 11.29 -10.97
N GLU A 79 10.72 11.31 -11.42
CA GLU A 79 11.83 11.96 -10.72
C GLU A 79 11.62 13.47 -10.57
N THR A 80 11.12 14.12 -11.63
CA THR A 80 10.77 15.55 -11.60
C THR A 80 9.70 15.82 -10.55
N ALA A 81 8.60 15.06 -10.56
CA ALA A 81 7.53 15.19 -9.58
C ALA A 81 8.04 14.95 -8.15
N GLU A 82 8.86 13.93 -7.92
CA GLU A 82 9.45 13.66 -6.59
C GLU A 82 10.32 14.83 -6.09
N SER A 83 11.03 15.53 -6.98
CA SER A 83 11.80 16.73 -6.61
C SER A 83 10.91 17.92 -6.23
N LEU A 84 9.70 18.01 -6.81
CA LEU A 84 8.74 19.08 -6.57
C LEU A 84 7.97 18.90 -5.26
N VAL A 85 7.76 17.66 -4.79
CA VAL A 85 6.93 17.34 -3.63
C VAL A 85 7.23 18.20 -2.39
N ALA A 86 8.50 18.53 -2.15
CA ALA A 86 8.93 19.30 -0.97
C ALA A 86 8.64 20.81 -1.07
N ASN A 87 8.57 21.37 -2.29
CA ASN A 87 8.50 22.82 -2.52
C ASN A 87 7.16 23.26 -3.13
N ASP A 88 6.60 22.44 -4.02
CA ASP A 88 5.32 22.68 -4.68
C ASP A 88 4.60 21.35 -4.94
N THR A 89 3.91 20.87 -3.91
CA THR A 89 3.18 19.59 -3.97
C THR A 89 2.05 19.62 -5.01
N LYS A 90 1.43 20.78 -5.29
CA LYS A 90 0.37 20.88 -6.30
C LYS A 90 0.95 20.68 -7.69
N GLN A 91 2.06 21.36 -8.00
CA GLN A 91 2.76 21.13 -9.27
C GLN A 91 3.27 19.68 -9.38
N ALA A 92 3.73 19.07 -8.29
CA ALA A 92 4.13 17.66 -8.29
C ALA A 92 2.98 16.72 -8.72
N ILE A 93 1.75 16.97 -8.24
CA ILE A 93 0.57 16.19 -8.63
C ILE A 93 0.32 16.30 -10.14
N ASP A 94 0.44 17.49 -10.72
CA ASP A 94 0.24 17.68 -12.16
C ASP A 94 1.29 16.92 -12.99
N VAL A 95 2.56 16.96 -12.57
CA VAL A 95 3.64 16.19 -13.22
C VAL A 95 3.43 14.68 -13.06
N TYR A 96 2.96 14.20 -11.90
CA TYR A 96 2.60 12.79 -11.74
C TYR A 96 1.46 12.38 -12.67
N LYS A 97 0.44 13.23 -12.86
CA LYS A 97 -0.65 12.96 -13.81
C LYS A 97 -0.14 12.91 -15.25
N GLU A 98 0.86 13.71 -15.62
CA GLU A 98 1.53 13.57 -16.91
C GLU A 98 2.28 12.25 -17.04
N ALA A 99 2.99 11.82 -15.98
CA ALA A 99 3.66 10.52 -15.96
C ALA A 99 2.66 9.37 -16.14
N LEU A 100 1.51 9.42 -15.46
CA LEU A 100 0.47 8.40 -15.52
C LEU A 100 -0.18 8.27 -16.91
N LYS A 101 -0.26 9.36 -17.68
CA LYS A 101 -0.73 9.32 -19.08
C LYS A 101 0.20 8.52 -19.99
N ILE A 102 1.50 8.48 -19.69
CA ILE A 102 2.52 7.75 -20.45
C ILE A 102 2.67 6.32 -19.90
N GLU A 103 2.51 6.17 -18.58
CA GLU A 103 2.64 4.92 -17.84
C GLU A 103 1.27 4.46 -17.31
N GLU A 104 0.32 4.24 -18.22
CA GLU A 104 -1.07 3.95 -17.86
C GLU A 104 -1.20 2.74 -16.91
N GLY A 105 -1.93 2.91 -15.81
CA GLY A 105 -2.10 1.88 -14.78
C GLY A 105 -0.84 1.56 -13.97
N ASN A 106 0.17 2.44 -13.97
CA ASN A 106 1.32 2.29 -13.09
C ASN A 106 0.94 2.63 -11.64
N VAL A 107 0.91 1.61 -10.79
CA VAL A 107 0.43 1.69 -9.40
C VAL A 107 1.35 2.52 -8.50
N LEU A 108 2.64 2.63 -8.86
CA LEU A 108 3.60 3.48 -8.12
C LEU A 108 3.23 4.95 -8.28
N ILE A 109 2.97 5.40 -9.51
CA ILE A 109 2.58 6.79 -9.79
C ILE A 109 1.24 7.12 -9.12
N GLU A 110 0.24 6.23 -9.22
CA GLU A 110 -1.04 6.42 -8.53
C GLU A 110 -0.89 6.54 -7.00
N ALA A 111 -0.07 5.69 -6.40
CA ALA A 111 0.25 5.75 -4.98
C ALA A 111 0.96 7.07 -4.60
N ARG A 112 1.83 7.59 -5.46
CA ARG A 112 2.50 8.90 -5.27
C ARG A 112 1.51 10.06 -5.34
N ILE A 113 0.54 10.03 -6.25
CA ILE A 113 -0.54 11.04 -6.34
C ILE A 113 -1.37 11.03 -5.05
N ALA A 114 -1.82 9.86 -4.59
CA ALA A 114 -2.59 9.75 -3.35
C ALA A 114 -1.80 10.30 -2.15
N ARG A 115 -0.50 10.00 -2.09
CA ARG A 115 0.38 10.54 -1.05
C ARG A 115 0.47 12.05 -1.12
N ALA A 116 0.66 12.61 -2.31
CA ALA A 116 0.74 14.06 -2.52
C ALA A 116 -0.54 14.78 -2.08
N HIS A 117 -1.72 14.21 -2.34
CA HIS A 117 -2.99 14.70 -1.81
C HIS A 117 -3.02 14.72 -0.27
N MET A 118 -2.52 13.66 0.40
CA MET A 118 -2.42 13.67 1.86
C MET A 118 -1.48 14.75 2.40
N LEU A 119 -0.42 15.13 1.67
CA LEU A 119 0.47 16.23 2.11
C LEU A 119 -0.20 17.60 2.03
N LEU A 120 -1.25 17.72 1.22
CA LEU A 120 -2.10 18.91 1.07
C LEU A 120 -3.33 18.86 1.99
N ASP A 121 -3.40 17.89 2.91
CA ASP A 121 -4.58 17.59 3.73
C ASP A 121 -5.86 17.27 2.92
N GLU A 122 -5.71 16.92 1.64
CA GLU A 122 -6.80 16.56 0.72
C GLU A 122 -7.14 15.06 0.84
N CYS A 123 -7.50 14.62 2.05
CA CYS A 123 -7.60 13.20 2.37
C CYS A 123 -8.78 12.48 1.69
N ASP A 124 -9.83 13.20 1.31
CA ASP A 124 -10.89 12.66 0.45
C ASP A 124 -10.38 12.30 -0.94
N SER A 125 -9.59 13.18 -1.57
CA SER A 125 -8.97 12.94 -2.88
C SER A 125 -8.01 11.76 -2.80
N ALA A 126 -7.18 11.70 -1.75
CA ALA A 126 -6.28 10.57 -1.52
C ALA A 126 -7.05 9.25 -1.37
N ALA A 127 -8.11 9.23 -0.56
CA ALA A 127 -8.92 8.03 -0.34
C ALA A 127 -9.58 7.54 -1.63
N SER A 128 -10.17 8.45 -2.44
CA SER A 128 -10.79 8.10 -3.72
C SER A 128 -9.77 7.53 -4.71
N GLN A 129 -8.58 8.14 -4.80
CA GLN A 129 -7.49 7.62 -5.65
C GLN A 129 -7.07 6.21 -5.23
N LEU A 130 -6.96 5.95 -3.91
CA LEU A 130 -6.55 4.66 -3.37
C LEU A 130 -7.63 3.59 -3.49
N GLU A 131 -8.91 3.96 -3.42
CA GLU A 131 -10.02 3.07 -3.69
C GLU A 131 -9.97 2.57 -5.14
N SER A 132 -9.77 3.47 -6.11
CA SER A 132 -9.59 3.12 -7.51
C SER A 132 -8.38 2.20 -7.71
N LEU A 133 -7.22 2.56 -7.15
CA LEU A 133 -6.00 1.74 -7.22
C LEU A 133 -6.26 0.33 -6.68
N LEU A 134 -6.84 0.22 -5.48
CA LEU A 134 -7.03 -1.05 -4.79
C LEU A 134 -8.19 -1.88 -5.36
N SER A 135 -9.15 -1.28 -6.06
CA SER A 135 -10.14 -2.05 -6.83
C SER A 135 -9.49 -2.87 -7.94
N ASN A 136 -8.41 -2.35 -8.53
CA ASN A 136 -7.69 -3.01 -9.61
C ASN A 136 -6.52 -3.85 -9.10
N HIS A 137 -5.92 -3.44 -7.97
CA HIS A 137 -4.76 -4.06 -7.35
C HIS A 137 -4.96 -4.32 -5.85
N PRO A 138 -5.86 -5.25 -5.46
CA PRO A 138 -6.31 -5.39 -4.07
C PRO A 138 -5.22 -5.75 -3.06
N TRP A 139 -4.08 -6.29 -3.53
CA TRP A 139 -2.95 -6.74 -2.71
C TRP A 139 -1.71 -5.86 -2.86
N HIS A 140 -1.85 -4.67 -3.45
CA HIS A 140 -0.74 -3.74 -3.57
C HIS A 140 -0.36 -3.19 -2.19
N GLU A 141 0.83 -3.55 -1.72
CA GLU A 141 1.28 -3.33 -0.34
C GLU A 141 1.30 -1.86 0.03
N ALA A 142 1.97 -1.03 -0.78
CA ALA A 142 2.03 0.40 -0.56
C ALA A 142 0.64 1.06 -0.66
N GLY A 143 -0.23 0.55 -1.54
CA GLY A 143 -1.60 1.03 -1.68
C GLY A 143 -2.43 0.79 -0.41
N LEU A 144 -2.34 -0.41 0.16
CA LEU A 144 -3.04 -0.76 1.41
C LEU A 144 -2.53 0.07 2.59
N PHE A 145 -1.22 0.26 2.68
CA PHE A 145 -0.62 1.12 3.68
C PHE A 145 -1.09 2.57 3.55
N LEU A 146 -1.09 3.13 2.34
CA LEU A 146 -1.58 4.49 2.08
C LEU A 146 -3.09 4.60 2.34
N GLN A 147 -3.89 3.57 2.07
CA GLN A 147 -5.33 3.58 2.37
C GLN A 147 -5.57 3.64 3.88
N ALA A 148 -4.76 2.94 4.67
CA ALA A 148 -4.77 3.04 6.12
C ALA A 148 -4.45 4.47 6.59
N GLN A 149 -3.41 5.09 6.01
CA GLN A 149 -3.04 6.49 6.29
C GLN A 149 -4.16 7.47 5.95
N ALA A 150 -4.74 7.36 4.75
CA ALA A 150 -5.83 8.21 4.29
C ALA A 150 -7.07 8.07 5.19
N SER A 151 -7.35 6.86 5.67
CA SER A 151 -8.46 6.59 6.57
C SER A 151 -8.27 7.22 7.95
N VAL A 152 -7.06 7.16 8.50
CA VAL A 152 -6.70 7.87 9.74
C VAL A 152 -6.86 9.37 9.55
N CYS A 153 -6.36 9.92 8.44
CA CYS A 153 -6.51 11.35 8.13
C CYS A 153 -7.99 11.78 8.06
N LYS A 154 -8.80 11.03 7.30
CA LYS A 154 -10.23 11.31 7.13
C LYS A 154 -11.07 10.96 8.37
N LYS A 155 -10.50 10.23 9.33
CA LYS A 155 -11.22 9.63 10.46
C LYS A 155 -12.37 8.72 10.00
N SER A 156 -12.16 8.02 8.88
CA SER A 156 -13.14 7.09 8.30
C SER A 156 -12.80 5.65 8.65
N ILE A 157 -13.83 4.80 8.66
CA ILE A 157 -13.70 3.35 8.88
C ILE A 157 -12.77 2.75 7.82
N PHE A 158 -11.86 1.88 8.27
CA PHE A 158 -10.98 1.09 7.44
C PHE A 158 -10.91 -0.32 8.00
N ILE A 159 -11.26 -1.31 7.18
CA ILE A 159 -11.29 -2.72 7.58
C ILE A 159 -10.56 -3.51 6.50
N PRO A 160 -9.24 -3.72 6.65
CA PRO A 160 -8.50 -4.58 5.72
C PRO A 160 -8.94 -6.03 5.92
N ASN A 161 -9.08 -6.78 4.83
CA ASN A 161 -9.33 -8.21 4.93
C ASN A 161 -8.04 -8.98 5.30
N SER A 162 -8.19 -10.21 5.79
CA SER A 162 -7.05 -11.02 6.26
C SER A 162 -6.02 -11.32 5.17
N MET A 163 -6.44 -11.39 3.90
CA MET A 163 -5.55 -11.62 2.76
C MET A 163 -4.73 -10.36 2.44
N GLN A 164 -5.32 -9.18 2.56
CA GLN A 164 -4.63 -7.89 2.42
C GLN A 164 -3.55 -7.73 3.50
N ILE A 165 -3.88 -8.04 4.76
CA ILE A 165 -2.90 -8.04 5.85
C ILE A 165 -1.77 -9.05 5.57
N ALA A 166 -2.11 -10.25 5.10
CA ALA A 166 -1.12 -11.27 4.77
C ALA A 166 -0.22 -10.88 3.58
N ALA A 167 -0.75 -10.11 2.62
CA ALA A 167 -0.01 -9.64 1.44
C ALA A 167 1.09 -8.64 1.82
N VAL A 168 0.81 -7.76 2.79
CA VAL A 168 1.77 -6.79 3.37
C VAL A 168 2.80 -7.47 4.26
N GLY A 169 2.55 -8.73 4.66
CA GLY A 169 3.47 -9.52 5.47
C GLY A 169 3.49 -9.11 6.95
N GLY A 170 4.54 -9.50 7.68
CA GLY A 170 4.70 -9.22 9.11
C GLY A 170 5.63 -8.03 9.41
N GLY A 171 5.78 -7.12 8.43
CA GLY A 171 6.65 -5.95 8.48
C GLY A 171 6.08 -4.79 9.29
N LEU A 172 6.69 -3.62 9.17
CA LEU A 172 6.25 -2.38 9.83
C LEU A 172 4.85 -1.99 9.33
N GLU A 173 4.64 -2.12 8.03
CA GLU A 173 3.46 -1.72 7.28
C GLU A 173 2.20 -2.44 7.77
N SER A 174 2.31 -3.74 8.11
CA SER A 174 1.16 -4.48 8.63
C SER A 174 0.77 -4.08 10.05
N PHE A 175 1.75 -3.79 10.93
CA PHE A 175 1.45 -3.21 12.23
C PHE A 175 0.77 -1.85 12.09
N TYR A 176 1.21 -1.00 11.15
CA TYR A 176 0.57 0.28 10.89
C TYR A 176 -0.88 0.09 10.40
N ILE A 177 -1.11 -0.79 9.44
CA ILE A 177 -2.45 -1.09 8.90
C ILE A 177 -3.40 -1.58 10.01
N ILE A 178 -2.92 -2.45 10.89
CA ILE A 178 -3.67 -2.92 12.07
C ILE A 178 -3.94 -1.76 13.03
N ALA A 179 -2.94 -0.93 13.32
CA ALA A 179 -3.06 0.22 14.22
C ALA A 179 -4.12 1.20 13.72
N ALA A 180 -4.03 1.59 12.45
CA ALA A 180 -4.95 2.48 11.77
C ALA A 180 -6.39 1.96 11.82
N SER A 181 -6.60 0.68 11.50
CA SER A 181 -7.92 0.03 11.58
C SER A 181 -8.48 0.08 13.00
N LEU A 182 -7.71 -0.34 14.01
CA LEU A 182 -8.19 -0.33 15.40
C LEU A 182 -8.45 1.10 15.91
N TYR A 183 -7.64 2.06 15.49
CA TYR A 183 -7.80 3.47 15.85
C TYR A 183 -9.10 4.06 15.31
N VAL A 184 -9.35 3.96 14.00
CA VAL A 184 -10.55 4.55 13.38
C VAL A 184 -11.83 3.85 13.84
N ASN A 185 -11.74 2.56 14.20
CA ASN A 185 -12.85 1.78 14.77
C ASN A 185 -12.99 1.95 16.30
N LYS A 186 -12.15 2.78 16.94
CA LYS A 186 -12.14 3.05 18.38
C LYS A 186 -11.96 1.81 19.27
N GLU A 187 -11.26 0.80 18.77
CA GLU A 187 -10.93 -0.43 19.50
C GLU A 187 -9.68 -0.23 20.38
N TYR A 188 -9.67 0.82 21.20
CA TYR A 188 -8.46 1.32 21.89
C TYR A 188 -7.77 0.27 22.78
N ALA A 189 -8.53 -0.57 23.47
CA ALA A 189 -7.95 -1.63 24.31
C ALA A 189 -7.16 -2.68 23.51
N LYS A 190 -7.59 -2.96 22.27
CA LYS A 190 -6.82 -3.83 21.36
C LYS A 190 -5.63 -3.07 20.77
N LEU A 191 -5.83 -1.80 20.39
CA LEU A 191 -4.78 -0.96 19.84
C LEU A 191 -3.57 -0.86 20.79
N VAL A 192 -3.79 -0.62 22.09
CA VAL A 192 -2.70 -0.59 23.09
C VAL A 192 -1.89 -1.88 23.08
N LYS A 193 -2.55 -3.05 23.08
CA LYS A 193 -1.88 -4.36 23.07
C LYS A 193 -1.06 -4.58 21.81
N GLU A 194 -1.60 -4.23 20.65
CA GLU A 194 -0.88 -4.36 19.37
C GLU A 194 0.32 -3.40 19.33
N MET A 195 0.18 -2.18 19.84
CA MET A 195 1.29 -1.22 19.89
C MET A 195 2.38 -1.65 20.87
N ASP A 196 2.05 -2.32 21.97
CA ASP A 196 3.06 -2.92 22.86
C ASP A 196 3.94 -3.97 22.15
N ILE A 197 3.36 -4.71 21.20
CA ILE A 197 4.10 -5.68 20.37
C ILE A 197 4.92 -4.94 19.31
N ALA A 198 4.29 -3.98 18.62
CA ALA A 198 4.92 -3.21 17.54
C ALA A 198 6.14 -2.41 18.04
N ILE A 199 6.01 -1.70 19.16
CA ILE A 199 7.08 -0.89 19.77
C ILE A 199 8.27 -1.76 20.20
N LYS A 200 8.03 -2.99 20.69
CA LYS A 200 9.14 -3.91 21.02
C LYS A 200 9.93 -4.32 19.78
N LYS A 201 9.27 -4.42 18.63
CA LYS A 201 9.87 -4.86 17.37
C LYS A 201 10.50 -3.70 16.59
N PHE A 202 9.92 -2.51 16.68
CA PHE A 202 10.29 -1.30 15.93
C PHE A 202 10.30 -0.08 16.87
N PRO A 203 11.18 -0.05 17.89
CA PRO A 203 11.20 1.01 18.91
C PRO A 203 11.55 2.40 18.38
N GLU A 204 12.11 2.49 17.18
CA GLU A 204 12.47 3.73 16.50
C GLU A 204 11.31 4.36 15.70
N PHE A 205 10.18 3.66 15.56
CA PHE A 205 9.05 4.15 14.78
C PHE A 205 8.09 4.96 15.65
N SER A 206 8.18 6.29 15.54
CA SER A 206 7.43 7.27 16.33
C SER A 206 5.93 7.01 16.36
N GLU A 207 5.34 6.65 15.22
CA GLU A 207 3.89 6.59 15.05
C GLU A 207 3.23 5.50 15.88
N PHE A 208 3.96 4.45 16.28
CA PHE A 208 3.42 3.46 17.22
C PHE A 208 3.23 4.04 18.62
N TYR A 209 4.10 4.96 19.05
CA TYR A 209 3.92 5.70 20.30
C TYR A 209 2.73 6.67 20.20
N TRP A 210 2.55 7.33 19.05
CA TRP A 210 1.38 8.18 18.83
C TRP A 210 0.07 7.38 18.87
N PHE A 211 -0.03 6.26 18.15
CA PHE A 211 -1.23 5.41 18.21
C PHE A 211 -1.52 4.93 19.62
N ARG A 212 -0.49 4.50 20.37
CA ARG A 212 -0.66 4.07 21.76
C ARG A 212 -1.06 5.22 22.67
N SER A 213 -0.52 6.42 22.50
CA SER A 213 -0.86 7.59 23.32
C SER A 213 -2.31 8.03 23.10
N GLU A 214 -2.76 8.07 21.85
CA GLU A 214 -4.14 8.37 21.47
C GLU A 214 -5.12 7.34 22.03
N ALA A 215 -4.78 6.04 21.94
CA ALA A 215 -5.58 4.97 22.49
C ALA A 215 -5.69 5.04 24.02
N SER A 216 -4.56 5.28 24.70
CA SER A 216 -4.50 5.45 26.16
C SER A 216 -5.33 6.65 26.62
N ALA A 217 -5.25 7.78 25.91
CA ALA A 217 -6.11 8.94 26.17
C ALA A 217 -7.60 8.60 26.00
N GLY A 218 -7.95 7.89 24.92
CA GLY A 218 -9.31 7.38 24.68
C GLY A 218 -9.83 6.45 25.78
N LEU A 219 -8.93 5.83 26.54
CA LEU A 219 -9.22 4.98 27.71
C LEU A 219 -9.10 5.73 29.06
N SER A 220 -8.86 7.05 29.05
CA SER A 220 -8.59 7.85 30.26
C SER A 220 -7.39 7.35 31.07
N GLN A 221 -6.37 6.83 30.39
CA GLN A 221 -5.11 6.38 30.97
C GLN A 221 -4.00 7.44 30.76
N ASP A 222 -3.00 7.47 31.63
CA ASP A 222 -1.82 8.33 31.44
C ASP A 222 -1.05 7.91 30.19
N ASN A 223 -0.79 8.89 29.31
CA ASN A 223 -0.09 8.72 28.05
C ASN A 223 1.13 9.65 27.91
N SER A 224 1.52 10.33 28.99
CA SER A 224 2.59 11.33 28.99
C SER A 224 3.92 10.78 28.46
N LYS A 225 4.30 9.56 28.87
CA LYS A 225 5.53 8.89 28.41
C LYS A 225 5.55 8.60 26.91
N ASP A 226 4.40 8.24 26.34
CA ASP A 226 4.31 7.96 24.91
C ASP A 226 4.40 9.24 24.09
N ILE A 227 3.77 10.31 24.56
CA ILE A 227 3.89 11.65 23.96
C ILE A 227 5.34 12.14 24.03
N GLU A 228 6.02 11.98 25.17
CA GLU A 228 7.42 12.34 25.33
C GLU A 228 8.29 11.56 24.33
N LYS A 229 8.13 10.23 24.26
CA LYS A 229 8.92 9.39 23.37
C LYS A 229 8.67 9.67 21.89
N TYR A 230 7.41 9.87 21.52
CA TYR A 230 7.03 10.30 20.18
C TYR A 230 7.73 11.61 19.78
N ASN A 231 7.67 12.62 20.65
CA ASN A 231 8.33 13.90 20.42
C ASN A 231 9.86 13.76 20.34
N GLU A 232 10.46 12.94 21.21
CA GLU A 232 11.89 12.64 21.17
C GLU A 232 12.30 12.06 19.80
N LEU A 233 11.59 11.02 19.35
CA LEU A 233 11.87 10.34 18.08
C LEU A 233 11.69 11.28 16.88
N CYS A 234 10.64 12.10 16.89
CA CYS A 234 10.38 13.10 15.86
C CYS A 234 11.46 14.19 15.73
N ASN A 235 12.05 14.60 16.86
CA ASN A 235 13.10 15.62 16.87
C ASN A 235 14.48 15.01 16.57
N SER A 236 14.64 13.71 16.72
CA SER A 236 15.86 13.02 16.33
C SER A 236 15.97 12.98 14.80
N LYS A 237 17.11 13.39 14.23
CA LYS A 237 17.43 13.18 12.80
C LYS A 237 17.55 11.68 12.42
N SER A 238 17.26 10.78 13.37
CA SER A 238 17.52 9.35 13.37
C SER A 238 16.32 8.53 12.88
N SER A 239 15.18 9.12 12.48
CA SER A 239 14.16 8.35 11.78
C SER A 239 14.75 7.92 10.43
N SER A 240 15.32 6.71 10.40
CA SER A 240 16.05 6.12 9.27
C SER A 240 15.12 5.64 8.15
N LEU A 241 13.82 5.55 8.43
CA LEU A 241 12.80 5.55 7.40
C LEU A 241 12.70 6.99 6.90
N PRO A 242 12.77 7.25 5.58
CA PRO A 242 12.58 8.60 5.06
C PRO A 242 11.33 9.11 5.76
N PRO A 243 11.45 10.15 6.61
CA PRO A 243 10.31 10.61 7.36
C PRO A 243 9.24 10.78 6.32
N ILE A 244 8.16 10.03 6.46
CA ILE A 244 6.96 10.40 5.78
C ILE A 244 6.66 11.72 6.47
N LYS A 245 7.26 12.83 6.00
CA LYS A 245 7.29 14.15 6.65
C LYS A 245 5.88 14.72 6.84
N ASN A 246 4.89 13.95 6.41
CA ASN A 246 3.49 14.19 6.26
C ASN A 246 2.73 12.84 6.36
N LEU A 247 3.16 11.91 7.23
CA LEU A 247 2.14 11.17 7.95
C LEU A 247 1.42 12.28 8.72
N VAL A 248 0.14 12.49 8.41
CA VAL A 248 -0.65 13.72 8.65
C VAL A 248 -0.53 14.27 10.09
N TYR A 249 -0.01 13.47 11.03
CA TYR A 249 0.17 13.87 12.42
C TYR A 249 1.62 13.86 12.95
N SER A 250 2.62 13.30 12.23
CA SER A 250 3.80 12.77 12.94
C SER A 250 4.74 13.80 13.57
N CYS A 251 5.25 14.82 12.89
CA CYS A 251 6.30 15.66 13.52
C CYS A 251 6.21 17.16 13.19
N LYS A 252 5.06 17.63 12.69
CA LYS A 252 4.90 19.00 12.17
C LYS A 252 4.50 20.06 13.19
N ASN A 253 4.01 19.71 14.38
CA ASN A 253 3.43 20.69 15.31
C ASN A 253 4.38 21.05 16.46
N LYS A 254 5.40 21.88 16.20
CA LYS A 254 6.11 22.56 17.28
C LYS A 254 6.46 24.03 17.06
N GLU A 255 6.00 24.66 15.97
CA GLU A 255 6.36 26.08 15.71
C GLU A 255 5.17 27.04 15.54
N SER A 256 3.92 26.63 15.83
CA SER A 256 2.74 27.47 15.56
C SER A 256 1.65 27.48 16.63
N GLU A 257 1.99 27.41 17.92
CA GLU A 257 1.13 27.86 19.02
C GLU A 257 1.92 28.63 20.07
#